data_AF-A0A8T5QLC2-F1
#
_entry.id   AF-A0A8T5QLC2-F1
#
_cell.length_a   1.000
_cell.length_b   1.000
_cell.length_c   1.000
_cell.angle_alpha   90.00
_cell.angle_beta   90.00
_cell.angle_gamma   90.00
#
_symmetry.space_group_name_H-M   'P 1'
#
loop_
_entity.id
_entity.type
_entity.pdbx_description
1 polymer ?
#
loop_
_entity_poly.entity_id
_entity_poly.type
_entity_poly.pdbx_seq_one_letter_code
_entity_poly.pdbx_strand_id
1 'polypeptide(L)'
;MPDLWQRVYSAKDKKALKNGILWSILIYGVVAILMSLLALAIKVIFPDIDPDLALIKGLYLMLPVGLVGLSVVLLFSAIMSSVDTYLFTAASSIVQDFRKENKTNLVKDVRIVIFLLTVVLSLIALFTKSLTTTAFVLVGFTPVVAITTITTWVNKSVKPLILIYGGVIGALMTLSYIIYSFIRYNDLTPMVVIVALIAVLIGLLVGKIADLVNK
;
A
#
# COMPACT_ATOMS: atom_id res chain seq x y z
N MET A 1 -1.38 4.12 9.29
CA MET A 1 -2.52 3.19 9.17
C MET A 1 -3.46 3.35 10.35
N PRO A 2 -4.31 4.38 10.35
CA PRO A 2 -5.33 4.61 11.40
C PRO A 2 -6.33 3.45 11.54
N ASP A 3 -6.60 2.74 10.45
CA ASP A 3 -7.55 1.63 10.32
C ASP A 3 -7.22 0.43 11.22
N LEU A 4 -5.95 -0.01 11.26
CA LEU A 4 -5.52 -1.11 12.12
C LEU A 4 -5.62 -0.73 13.60
N TRP A 5 -5.21 0.48 13.94
CA TRP A 5 -5.28 0.98 15.31
C TRP A 5 -6.73 1.13 15.78
N GLN A 6 -7.64 1.59 14.92
CA GLN A 6 -9.08 1.62 15.21
C GLN A 6 -9.61 0.24 15.59
N ARG A 7 -9.24 -0.80 14.85
CA ARG A 7 -9.63 -2.19 15.16
C ARG A 7 -9.08 -2.64 16.51
N VAL A 8 -7.81 -2.32 16.80
CA VAL A 8 -7.17 -2.62 18.10
C VAL A 8 -7.91 -1.93 19.26
N TYR A 9 -8.21 -0.64 19.13
CA TYR A 9 -8.90 0.13 20.16
C TYR A 9 -10.38 -0.23 20.32
N SER A 10 -11.02 -0.76 19.28
CA SER A 10 -12.41 -1.24 19.34
C SER A 10 -12.58 -2.62 19.99
N ALA A 11 -11.49 -3.35 20.24
CA ALA A 11 -11.55 -4.69 20.78
C ALA A 11 -12.04 -4.67 22.24
N LYS A 12 -13.02 -5.53 22.56
CA LYS A 12 -13.64 -5.62 23.88
C LYS A 12 -12.64 -5.94 25.00
N ASP A 13 -11.69 -6.83 24.74
CA ASP A 13 -10.65 -7.23 25.67
C ASP A 13 -9.40 -7.77 24.93
N LYS A 14 -8.32 -7.99 25.69
CA LYS A 14 -7.04 -8.50 25.14
C LYS A 14 -7.15 -9.89 24.52
N LYS A 15 -8.04 -10.77 25.03
CA LYS A 15 -8.23 -12.13 24.52
C LYS A 15 -8.95 -12.09 23.17
N ALA A 16 -9.98 -11.26 23.04
CA ALA A 16 -10.68 -10.98 21.79
C ALA A 16 -9.73 -10.41 20.74
N LEU A 17 -8.87 -9.47 21.11
CA LEU A 17 -7.84 -8.92 20.22
C LEU A 17 -6.87 -10.01 19.73
N LYS A 18 -6.30 -10.79 20.65
CA LYS A 18 -5.35 -11.87 20.31
C LYS A 18 -5.98 -12.91 19.38
N ASN A 19 -7.19 -13.34 19.70
CA ASN A 19 -7.93 -14.29 18.87
C ASN A 19 -8.26 -13.69 17.50
N GLY A 20 -8.69 -12.43 17.46
CA GLY A 20 -8.99 -11.72 16.21
C GLY A 20 -7.78 -11.61 15.29
N ILE A 21 -6.60 -11.28 15.84
CA ILE A 21 -5.34 -11.24 15.08
C ILE A 21 -4.99 -12.65 14.56
N LEU A 22 -5.11 -13.68 15.39
CA LEU A 22 -4.77 -15.05 15.00
C LEU A 22 -5.69 -15.58 13.89
N TRP A 23 -7.00 -15.36 14.01
CA TRP A 23 -7.98 -15.68 12.96
C TRP A 23 -7.72 -14.88 11.69
N SER A 24 -7.36 -13.60 11.81
CA SER A 24 -7.02 -12.78 10.63
C SER A 24 -5.84 -13.38 9.90
N ILE A 25 -4.73 -13.69 10.59
CA ILE A 25 -3.53 -14.30 9.99
C ILE A 25 -3.88 -15.63 9.32
N LEU A 26 -4.66 -16.49 9.98
CA LEU A 26 -5.06 -17.78 9.44
C LEU A 26 -5.88 -17.63 8.15
N ILE A 27 -6.93 -16.80 8.19
CA ILE A 27 -7.80 -16.56 7.02
C ILE A 27 -7.01 -15.94 5.88
N TYR A 28 -6.19 -14.90 6.15
CA TYR A 28 -5.34 -14.28 5.15
C TYR A 28 -4.35 -15.29 4.53
N GLY A 29 -3.74 -16.15 5.34
CA GLY A 29 -2.82 -17.17 4.88
C GLY A 29 -3.50 -18.19 3.96
N VAL A 30 -4.67 -18.70 4.37
CA VAL A 30 -5.45 -19.64 3.56
C VAL A 30 -5.87 -19.01 2.23
N VAL A 31 -6.42 -17.79 2.26
CA VAL A 31 -6.84 -17.08 1.05
C VAL A 31 -5.64 -16.81 0.12
N ALA A 32 -4.49 -16.41 0.66
CA ALA A 32 -3.29 -16.18 -0.13
C ALA A 32 -2.81 -17.46 -0.84
N ILE A 33 -2.82 -18.60 -0.14
CA ILE A 33 -2.47 -19.90 -0.74
C ILE A 33 -3.46 -20.26 -1.84
N LEU A 34 -4.77 -20.14 -1.59
CA LEU A 34 -5.80 -20.44 -2.58
C LEU A 34 -5.67 -19.57 -3.84
N MET A 35 -5.44 -18.27 -3.66
CA MET A 35 -5.23 -17.33 -4.78
C MET A 35 -3.94 -17.65 -5.55
N SER A 36 -2.87 -18.05 -4.85
CA SER A 36 -1.62 -18.43 -5.50
C SER A 36 -1.77 -19.71 -6.32
N LEU A 37 -2.47 -20.71 -5.78
CA LEU A 37 -2.79 -21.95 -6.50
C LEU A 37 -3.67 -21.66 -7.72
N LEU A 38 -4.67 -20.79 -7.60
CA LEU A 38 -5.51 -20.37 -8.71
C LEU A 38 -4.68 -19.69 -9.81
N ALA A 39 -3.81 -18.75 -9.46
CA ALA A 39 -2.95 -18.06 -10.42
C ALA A 39 -1.99 -19.03 -11.13
N LEU A 40 -1.41 -19.99 -10.39
CA LEU A 40 -0.56 -21.04 -10.96
C LEU A 40 -1.36 -21.96 -11.90
N ALA A 41 -2.57 -22.37 -11.52
CA ALA A 41 -3.43 -23.19 -12.36
C ALA A 41 -3.76 -22.48 -13.68
N ILE A 42 -4.14 -21.19 -13.61
CA ILE A 42 -4.40 -20.37 -14.80
C ILE A 42 -3.14 -20.29 -15.67
N LYS A 43 -1.96 -20.08 -15.09
CA LYS A 43 -0.70 -19.99 -15.85
C LYS A 43 -0.31 -21.30 -16.54
N VAL A 44 -0.59 -22.45 -15.91
CA VAL A 44 -0.31 -23.77 -16.49
C VAL A 44 -1.29 -24.09 -17.63
N ILE A 45 -2.58 -23.78 -17.46
CA ILE A 45 -3.61 -24.06 -18.47
C ILE A 45 -3.53 -23.06 -19.63
N PHE A 46 -3.22 -21.79 -19.35
CA PHE A 46 -3.14 -20.70 -20.32
C PHE A 46 -1.76 -20.00 -20.23
N PRO A 47 -0.70 -20.57 -20.84
CA PRO A 47 0.67 -20.05 -20.71
C PRO A 47 0.85 -18.63 -21.25
N ASP A 48 0.16 -18.29 -22.34
CA ASP A 48 0.29 -17.01 -23.06
C ASP A 48 -0.73 -15.96 -22.59
N ILE A 49 -1.42 -16.22 -21.48
CA ILE A 49 -2.38 -15.27 -20.93
C ILE A 49 -1.65 -14.02 -20.42
N ASP A 50 -2.18 -12.87 -20.79
CA ASP A 50 -1.74 -11.58 -20.26
C ASP A 50 -1.86 -11.58 -18.72
N PRO A 51 -0.77 -11.40 -17.97
CA PRO A 51 -0.77 -11.42 -16.51
C PRO A 51 -1.78 -10.46 -15.88
N ASP A 52 -1.99 -9.29 -16.48
CA ASP A 52 -2.89 -8.26 -15.94
C ASP A 52 -4.37 -8.63 -16.10
N LEU A 53 -4.67 -9.49 -17.07
CA LEU A 53 -6.02 -10.00 -17.33
C LEU A 53 -6.21 -11.44 -16.89
N ALA A 54 -5.17 -12.08 -16.36
CA ALA A 54 -5.11 -13.51 -16.11
C ALA A 54 -6.24 -13.97 -15.19
N LEU A 55 -6.51 -13.23 -14.11
CA LEU A 55 -7.55 -13.59 -13.15
C LEU A 55 -8.96 -13.48 -13.77
N ILE A 56 -9.25 -12.41 -14.50
CA ILE A 56 -10.57 -12.19 -15.12
C ILE A 56 -10.80 -13.20 -16.26
N LYS A 57 -9.84 -13.32 -17.18
CA LYS A 57 -9.92 -14.26 -18.30
C LYS A 57 -9.90 -15.72 -17.81
N GLY A 58 -9.10 -16.03 -16.79
CA GLY A 58 -9.05 -17.36 -16.18
C GLY A 58 -10.39 -17.75 -15.57
N LEU A 59 -11.02 -16.86 -14.81
CA LEU A 59 -12.38 -17.11 -14.29
C LEU A 59 -13.39 -17.31 -15.41
N TYR A 60 -13.34 -16.49 -16.46
CA TYR A 60 -14.23 -16.63 -17.62
C TYR A 60 -14.09 -18.00 -18.32
N LEU A 61 -12.87 -18.49 -18.49
CA LEU A 61 -12.59 -19.73 -19.23
C LEU A 61 -12.81 -21.00 -18.39
N MET A 62 -12.68 -20.91 -17.07
CA MET A 62 -12.74 -22.07 -16.17
C MET A 62 -14.11 -22.27 -15.50
N LEU A 63 -14.95 -21.23 -15.41
CA LEU A 63 -16.25 -21.33 -14.75
C LEU A 63 -17.39 -21.65 -15.74
N PRO A 64 -18.43 -22.38 -15.30
CA PRO A 64 -19.64 -22.56 -16.07
C PRO A 64 -20.38 -21.22 -16.25
N VAL A 65 -21.11 -21.09 -17.36
CA VAL A 65 -21.73 -19.82 -17.83
C VAL A 65 -22.52 -19.09 -16.74
N GLY A 66 -23.25 -19.81 -15.87
CA GLY A 66 -24.03 -19.21 -14.79
C GLY A 66 -23.20 -18.60 -13.65
N LEU A 67 -21.95 -19.03 -13.46
CA LEU A 67 -21.06 -18.55 -12.39
C LEU A 67 -20.09 -17.46 -12.85
N VAL A 68 -19.86 -17.33 -14.16
CA VAL A 68 -18.96 -16.32 -14.73
C VAL A 68 -19.38 -14.91 -14.31
N GLY A 69 -20.64 -14.54 -14.53
CA GLY A 69 -21.15 -13.22 -14.14
C GLY A 69 -21.03 -12.95 -12.64
N LEU A 70 -21.37 -13.96 -11.82
CA LEU A 70 -21.25 -13.87 -10.37
C LEU A 70 -19.80 -13.67 -9.93
N SER A 71 -18.84 -14.39 -10.53
CA SER A 71 -17.42 -14.27 -10.19
C SER A 71 -16.84 -12.88 -10.48
N VAL A 72 -17.24 -12.29 -11.61
CA VAL A 72 -16.81 -10.93 -11.99
C VAL A 72 -17.39 -9.90 -11.03
N VAL A 73 -18.66 -10.02 -10.66
CA VAL A 73 -19.29 -9.14 -9.68
C VAL A 73 -18.61 -9.25 -8.31
N LEU A 74 -18.32 -10.48 -7.85
CA LEU A 74 -17.60 -10.69 -6.59
C LEU A 74 -16.19 -10.09 -6.60
N LEU A 75 -15.46 -10.24 -7.70
CA LEU A 75 -14.13 -9.65 -7.87
C LEU A 75 -14.18 -8.12 -7.78
N PHE A 76 -15.06 -7.48 -8.55
CA PHE A 76 -15.21 -6.03 -8.50
C PHE A 76 -15.71 -5.55 -7.13
N SER A 77 -16.61 -6.29 -6.49
CA SER A 77 -17.06 -5.99 -5.12
C SER A 77 -15.90 -6.03 -4.12
N ALA A 78 -15.00 -7.01 -4.24
CA ALA A 78 -13.81 -7.11 -3.38
C ALA A 78 -12.84 -5.95 -3.62
N ILE A 79 -12.58 -5.59 -4.89
CA ILE A 79 -11.74 -4.45 -5.26
C ILE A 79 -12.33 -3.15 -4.70
N MET A 80 -13.64 -2.93 -4.89
CA MET A 80 -14.34 -1.72 -4.44
C MET A 80 -14.23 -1.55 -2.92
N SER A 81 -14.38 -2.64 -2.15
CA SER A 81 -14.24 -2.59 -0.69
C SER A 81 -12.87 -2.10 -0.22
N SER A 82 -11.82 -2.41 -0.98
CA SER A 82 -10.44 -1.95 -0.70
C SER A 82 -10.28 -0.49 -1.09
N VAL A 83 -10.75 -0.11 -2.28
CA VAL A 83 -10.72 1.29 -2.76
C VAL A 83 -11.44 2.22 -1.79
N ASP A 84 -12.62 1.83 -1.31
CA ASP A 84 -13.39 2.59 -0.33
C ASP A 84 -12.60 2.82 0.97
N THR A 85 -11.98 1.75 1.49
CA THR A 85 -11.17 1.82 2.71
C THR A 85 -9.95 2.73 2.53
N TYR A 86 -9.25 2.63 1.40
CA TYR A 86 -8.06 3.44 1.12
C TYR A 86 -8.40 4.92 0.89
N LEU A 87 -9.45 5.21 0.11
CA LEU A 87 -9.92 6.58 -0.12
C LEU A 87 -10.34 7.25 1.18
N PHE A 88 -11.11 6.55 2.02
CA PHE A 88 -11.55 7.07 3.31
C PHE A 88 -10.36 7.32 4.25
N THR A 89 -9.42 6.38 4.32
CA THR A 89 -8.24 6.50 5.19
C THR A 89 -7.32 7.64 4.74
N ALA A 90 -7.09 7.78 3.43
CA ALA A 90 -6.30 8.87 2.87
C ALA A 90 -6.97 10.23 3.11
N ALA A 91 -8.26 10.34 2.80
CA ALA A 91 -9.01 11.59 2.97
C ALA A 91 -9.10 12.01 4.45
N SER A 92 -9.38 11.06 5.34
CA SER A 92 -9.45 11.34 6.78
C SER A 92 -8.10 11.79 7.35
N SER A 93 -6.99 11.19 6.89
CA SER A 93 -5.64 11.60 7.32
C SER A 93 -5.32 13.02 6.84
N ILE A 94 -5.57 13.33 5.56
CA ILE A 94 -5.37 14.67 5.00
C ILE A 94 -6.21 15.71 5.76
N VAL A 95 -7.50 15.43 6.00
CA VAL A 95 -8.35 16.39 6.72
C VAL A 95 -7.87 16.60 8.15
N GLN A 96 -7.45 15.55 8.86
CA GLN A 96 -6.96 15.65 10.23
C GLN A 96 -5.61 16.37 10.34
N ASP A 97 -4.68 16.10 9.42
CA ASP A 97 -3.34 16.68 9.46
C ASP A 97 -3.34 18.18 9.13
N PHE A 98 -4.21 18.60 8.21
CA PHE A 98 -4.28 20.00 7.75
C PHE A 98 -5.24 20.88 8.54
N ARG A 99 -6.25 20.32 9.24
CA ARG A 99 -7.13 21.10 10.13
C ARG A 99 -6.71 20.98 11.59
N LYS A 100 -6.01 22.00 12.09
CA LYS A 100 -5.57 22.05 13.49
C LYS A 100 -6.62 22.55 14.49
N GLU A 101 -7.61 23.37 14.11
CA GLU A 101 -8.37 24.12 15.13
C GLU A 101 -9.90 24.18 14.99
N ASN A 102 -10.49 24.01 13.79
CA ASN A 102 -11.96 24.08 13.61
C ASN A 102 -12.57 22.77 13.10
N LYS A 103 -13.19 22.01 14.02
CA LYS A 103 -13.91 20.75 13.74
C LYS A 103 -15.34 20.95 13.21
N THR A 104 -15.71 22.17 12.82
CA THR A 104 -16.99 22.44 12.15
C THR A 104 -16.97 21.85 10.75
N ASN A 105 -17.89 20.93 10.45
CA ASN A 105 -18.09 20.29 9.13
C ASN A 105 -17.04 19.24 8.68
N LEU A 106 -16.35 18.56 9.60
CA LEU A 106 -15.37 17.49 9.27
C LEU A 106 -15.87 16.47 8.24
N VAL A 107 -17.12 16.02 8.36
CA VAL A 107 -17.73 15.06 7.43
C VAL A 107 -17.81 15.62 6.02
N LYS A 108 -18.14 16.91 5.88
CA LYS A 108 -18.21 17.59 4.58
C LYS A 108 -16.82 17.66 3.94
N ASP A 109 -15.80 18.00 4.72
CA ASP A 109 -14.42 18.11 4.22
C ASP A 109 -13.89 16.75 3.78
N VAL A 110 -14.10 15.70 4.58
CA VAL A 110 -13.73 14.33 4.20
C VAL A 110 -14.41 13.92 2.91
N ARG A 111 -15.71 14.21 2.73
CA ARG A 111 -16.43 13.93 1.47
C ARG A 111 -15.85 14.68 0.28
N ILE A 112 -15.47 15.95 0.44
CA ILE A 112 -14.84 16.75 -0.62
C ILE A 112 -13.48 16.16 -0.99
N VAL A 113 -12.65 15.83 -0.01
CA VAL A 113 -11.33 15.23 -0.25
C VAL A 113 -11.46 13.85 -0.90
N ILE A 114 -12.43 13.01 -0.50
CA ILE A 114 -12.72 11.73 -1.18
C ILE A 114 -13.06 11.98 -2.65
N PHE A 115 -13.93 12.93 -2.95
CA PHE A 115 -14.30 13.25 -4.33
C PHE A 115 -13.09 13.70 -5.15
N LEU A 116 -12.28 14.63 -4.62
CA LEU A 116 -11.07 15.12 -5.28
C LEU A 116 -10.05 14.00 -5.51
N LEU A 117 -9.77 13.18 -4.49
CA LEU A 117 -8.87 12.04 -4.61
C LEU A 117 -9.39 11.04 -5.64
N THR A 118 -10.69 10.76 -5.66
CA THR A 118 -11.29 9.84 -6.64
C THR A 118 -11.09 10.34 -8.06
N VAL A 119 -11.32 11.62 -8.33
CA VAL A 119 -11.09 12.22 -9.66
C VAL A 119 -9.62 12.14 -10.05
N VAL A 120 -8.71 12.56 -9.17
CA VAL A 120 -7.26 12.57 -9.45
C VAL A 120 -6.75 11.15 -9.68
N LEU A 121 -7.09 10.19 -8.81
CA LEU A 121 -6.65 8.80 -8.93
C LEU A 121 -7.25 8.12 -10.17
N SER A 122 -8.51 8.43 -10.53
CA SER A 122 -9.12 7.91 -11.75
C SER A 122 -8.42 8.44 -13.00
N LEU A 123 -8.03 9.72 -13.01
CA LEU A 123 -7.25 10.29 -14.11
C LEU A 123 -5.87 9.63 -14.22
N ILE A 124 -5.17 9.41 -13.11
CA ILE A 124 -3.88 8.70 -13.10
C ILE A 124 -4.04 7.26 -13.59
N ALA A 125 -5.14 6.58 -13.21
CA ALA A 125 -5.43 5.22 -13.64
C ALA A 125 -5.57 5.09 -15.17
N LEU A 126 -6.07 6.12 -15.87
CA LEU A 126 -6.17 6.12 -17.34
C LEU A 126 -4.81 6.07 -18.04
N PHE A 127 -3.76 6.58 -17.41
CA PHE A 127 -2.39 6.56 -17.94
C PHE A 127 -1.61 5.33 -17.50
N THR A 128 -2.19 4.51 -16.62
CA THR A 128 -1.54 3.34 -16.04
C THR A 128 -1.75 2.13 -16.95
N LYS A 129 -0.66 1.66 -17.58
CA LYS A 129 -0.71 0.55 -18.55
C LYS A 129 -0.45 -0.83 -17.96
N SER A 130 0.10 -0.91 -16.74
CA SER A 130 0.48 -2.17 -16.11
C SER A 130 0.13 -2.21 -14.63
N LEU A 131 -0.49 -3.30 -14.20
CA LEU A 131 -0.85 -3.52 -12.79
C LEU A 131 0.40 -3.79 -11.94
N THR A 132 1.38 -4.53 -12.49
CA THR A 132 2.62 -4.89 -11.78
C THR A 132 3.50 -3.69 -11.51
N THR A 133 3.70 -2.83 -12.51
CA THR A 133 4.50 -1.61 -12.40
C THR A 133 3.92 -0.70 -11.31
N THR A 134 2.59 -0.53 -11.29
CA THR A 134 1.90 0.30 -10.29
C THR A 134 2.04 -0.24 -8.88
N ALA A 135 1.93 -1.56 -8.72
CA ALA A 135 2.15 -2.22 -7.44
C ALA A 135 3.58 -1.98 -6.93
N PHE A 136 4.60 -2.05 -7.79
CA PHE A 136 5.99 -1.82 -7.39
C PHE A 136 6.28 -0.38 -6.98
N VAL A 137 5.64 0.62 -7.59
CA VAL A 137 5.73 2.01 -7.12
C VAL A 137 5.23 2.11 -5.68
N LEU A 138 4.03 1.59 -5.40
CA LEU A 138 3.41 1.63 -4.08
C LEU A 138 4.23 0.88 -3.02
N VAL A 139 4.64 -0.34 -3.31
CA VAL A 139 5.43 -1.17 -2.40
C VAL A 139 6.82 -0.55 -2.18
N GLY A 140 7.40 0.12 -3.18
CA GLY A 140 8.68 0.80 -3.08
C GLY A 140 8.76 1.85 -1.97
N PHE A 141 7.69 2.61 -1.72
CA PHE A 141 7.69 3.61 -0.65
C PHE A 141 7.40 3.02 0.75
N THR A 142 6.89 1.79 0.81
CA THR A 142 6.51 1.15 2.08
C THR A 142 7.70 0.97 3.04
N PRO A 143 8.88 0.46 2.61
CA PRO A 143 10.07 0.38 3.46
C PRO A 143 10.52 1.70 4.07
N VAL A 144 10.38 2.81 3.32
CA VAL A 144 10.81 4.14 3.77
C VAL A 144 10.03 4.55 5.04
N VAL A 145 8.71 4.41 4.99
CA VAL A 145 7.83 4.72 6.13
C VAL A 145 7.97 3.67 7.23
N ALA A 146 8.07 2.38 6.87
CA ALA A 146 8.15 1.30 7.83
C ALA A 146 9.44 1.39 8.68
N ILE A 147 10.60 1.57 8.06
CA ILE A 147 11.88 1.62 8.78
C ILE A 147 11.98 2.88 9.63
N THR A 148 11.59 4.05 9.10
CA THR A 148 11.57 5.28 9.91
C THR A 148 10.67 5.12 11.13
N THR A 149 9.51 4.50 10.99
CA THR A 149 8.63 4.22 12.14
C THR A 149 9.25 3.20 13.11
N ILE A 150 9.80 2.08 12.63
CA ILE A 150 10.44 1.05 13.47
C ILE A 150 11.62 1.63 14.28
N THR A 151 12.40 2.54 13.69
CA THR A 151 13.54 3.14 14.40
C THR A 151 13.11 3.91 15.65
N THR A 152 11.92 4.54 15.64
CA THR A 152 11.36 5.20 16.83
C THR A 152 10.97 4.22 17.94
N TRP A 153 10.59 2.99 17.58
CA TRP A 153 10.21 1.96 18.53
C TRP A 153 11.42 1.28 19.15
N VAL A 154 12.45 1.00 18.34
CA VAL A 154 13.70 0.38 18.80
C VAL A 154 14.49 1.34 19.69
N ASN A 155 14.54 2.62 19.33
CA ASN A 155 15.23 3.64 20.12
C ASN A 155 14.32 4.86 20.32
N LYS A 156 13.76 4.96 21.53
CA LYS A 156 12.86 6.05 21.93
C LYS A 156 13.56 7.41 22.03
N SER A 157 14.89 7.43 22.03
CA SER A 157 15.71 8.65 22.13
C SER A 157 16.16 9.19 20.76
N VAL A 158 15.66 8.63 19.65
CA VAL A 158 15.98 9.12 18.31
C VAL A 158 15.39 10.52 18.13
N LYS A 159 16.25 11.49 17.79
CA LYS A 159 15.82 12.86 17.54
C LYS A 159 15.02 12.97 16.23
N PRO A 160 14.04 13.89 16.15
CA PRO A 160 13.24 14.11 14.95
C PRO A 160 14.07 14.37 13.69
N LEU A 161 15.21 15.05 13.83
CA LEU A 161 16.13 15.34 12.73
C LEU A 161 16.56 14.07 11.98
N ILE A 162 16.94 13.02 12.71
CA ILE A 162 17.42 11.74 12.14
C ILE A 162 16.31 11.09 11.31
N LEU A 163 15.07 11.13 11.82
CA LEU A 163 13.89 10.57 11.14
C LEU A 163 13.54 11.34 9.87
N ILE A 164 13.64 12.67 9.90
CA ILE A 164 13.41 13.53 8.74
C ILE A 164 14.42 13.19 7.64
N TYR A 165 15.71 13.09 7.97
CA TYR A 165 16.73 12.70 7.01
C TYR A 165 16.48 11.29 6.45
N GLY A 166 16.15 10.31 7.30
CA GLY A 166 15.76 8.96 6.88
C GLY A 166 14.60 8.95 5.89
N GLY A 167 13.51 9.66 6.23
CA GLY A 167 12.30 9.72 5.41
C GLY A 167 12.51 10.47 4.10
N VAL A 168 13.08 11.68 4.15
CA VAL A 168 13.25 12.55 2.98
C VAL A 168 14.29 11.98 2.02
N ILE A 169 15.48 11.63 2.50
CA ILE A 169 16.52 11.05 1.65
C ILE A 169 16.07 9.69 1.11
N GLY A 170 15.44 8.86 1.95
CA GLY A 170 14.89 7.57 1.55
C GLY A 170 13.84 7.71 0.44
N ALA A 171 12.90 8.63 0.58
CA ALA A 171 11.86 8.89 -0.42
C ALA A 171 12.44 9.45 -1.72
N LEU A 172 13.35 10.43 -1.64
CA LEU A 172 13.96 11.04 -2.81
C LEU A 172 14.78 10.03 -3.62
N MET A 173 15.63 9.23 -2.98
CA MET A 173 16.43 8.21 -3.68
C MET A 173 15.55 7.12 -4.30
N THR A 174 14.49 6.70 -3.60
CA THR A 174 13.51 5.74 -4.14
C THR A 174 12.81 6.32 -5.38
N LEU A 175 12.38 7.58 -5.31
CA LEU A 175 11.75 8.28 -6.42
C LEU A 175 12.71 8.45 -7.60
N SER A 176 13.97 8.82 -7.36
CA SER A 176 15.01 8.93 -8.39
C SER A 176 15.24 7.60 -9.09
N TYR A 177 15.25 6.49 -8.34
CA TYR A 177 15.39 5.15 -8.93
C TYR A 177 14.18 4.76 -9.78
N ILE A 178 12.95 5.05 -9.31
CA ILE A 178 11.73 4.79 -10.09
C ILE A 178 11.77 5.56 -11.41
N ILE A 179 12.10 6.86 -11.37
CA ILE A 179 12.20 7.70 -12.57
C ILE A 179 13.28 7.16 -13.53
N TYR A 180 14.46 6.82 -13.00
CA TYR A 180 15.55 6.25 -13.78
C TYR A 180 15.15 4.93 -14.46
N SER A 181 14.55 4.01 -13.71
CA SER A 181 14.10 2.72 -14.24
C SER A 181 13.02 2.88 -15.30
N PHE A 182 12.09 3.83 -15.11
CA PHE A 182 11.05 4.11 -16.08
C PHE A 182 11.62 4.68 -17.39
N ILE A 183 12.58 5.61 -17.32
CA ILE A 183 13.22 6.18 -18.52
C ILE A 183 14.06 5.12 -19.26
N ARG A 184 14.78 4.27 -18.54
CA ARG A 184 15.76 3.36 -19.16
C ARG A 184 15.17 2.03 -19.61
N TYR A 185 14.25 1.47 -18.84
CA TYR A 185 13.72 0.12 -19.05
C TYR A 185 12.23 0.10 -19.39
N ASN A 186 11.53 1.24 -19.26
CA ASN A 186 10.08 1.37 -19.45
C ASN A 186 9.25 0.36 -18.64
N ASP A 187 9.84 -0.16 -17.56
CA ASP A 187 9.22 -1.08 -16.62
C ASP A 187 9.91 -0.96 -15.24
N LEU A 188 9.24 -1.44 -14.21
CA LEU A 188 9.77 -1.48 -12.84
C LEU A 188 10.00 -2.92 -12.44
N THR A 189 11.19 -3.17 -11.89
CA THR A 189 11.55 -4.47 -11.33
C THR A 189 11.34 -4.48 -9.81
N PRO A 190 11.24 -5.67 -9.19
CA PRO A 190 11.18 -5.80 -7.73
C PRO A 190 12.37 -5.15 -6.99
N MET A 191 13.44 -4.81 -7.71
CA MET A 191 14.62 -4.12 -7.19
C MET A 191 14.31 -2.77 -6.54
N VAL A 192 13.19 -2.11 -6.91
CA VAL A 192 12.72 -0.87 -6.28
C VAL A 192 12.64 -1.01 -4.76
N VAL A 193 12.17 -2.16 -4.25
CA VAL A 193 12.01 -2.41 -2.82
C VAL A 193 13.37 -2.50 -2.12
N ILE A 194 14.34 -3.17 -2.74
CA ILE A 194 15.70 -3.32 -2.20
C ILE A 194 16.40 -1.95 -2.18
N VAL A 195 16.26 -1.18 -3.26
CA VAL A 195 16.80 0.18 -3.32
C VAL A 195 16.17 1.07 -2.25
N ALA A 196 14.86 0.99 -2.03
CA ALA A 196 14.18 1.76 -0.99
C ALA A 196 14.66 1.40 0.42
N LEU A 197 14.88 0.12 0.71
CA LEU A 197 15.47 -0.35 1.97
C LEU A 197 16.86 0.23 2.20
N ILE A 198 17.73 0.18 1.17
CA ILE A 198 19.08 0.74 1.26
C ILE A 198 19.02 2.26 1.41
N ALA A 199 18.15 2.92 0.65
CA ALA A 199 18.00 4.36 0.63
C ALA A 199 17.60 4.93 1.99
N VAL A 200 16.64 4.30 2.67
CA VAL A 200 16.20 4.78 3.99
C VAL A 200 17.29 4.55 5.06
N LEU A 201 18.05 3.46 4.98
CA LEU A 201 19.17 3.20 5.89
C LEU A 201 20.28 4.25 5.72
N ILE A 202 20.62 4.60 4.47
CA ILE A 202 21.55 5.69 4.17
C ILE A 202 21.02 7.02 4.73
N GLY A 203 19.74 7.33 4.51
CA GLY A 203 19.12 8.55 5.05
C GLY A 203 19.22 8.65 6.57
N LEU A 204 19.01 7.53 7.29
CA LEU A 204 19.15 7.48 8.74
C LEU A 204 20.61 7.65 9.20
N LEU A 205 21.57 7.08 8.47
CA LEU A 205 23.00 7.27 8.76
C LEU A 205 23.42 8.73 8.56
N VAL A 206 23.00 9.36 7.46
CA VAL A 206 23.23 10.78 7.20
C VAL A 206 22.60 11.63 8.30
N GLY A 207 21.37 11.31 8.71
CA GLY A 207 20.71 11.99 9.82
C GLY A 207 21.48 11.88 11.14
N LYS A 208 22.06 10.71 11.43
CA LYS A 208 22.88 10.51 12.63
C LYS A 208 24.19 11.30 12.57
N ILE A 209 24.84 11.38 11.41
CA ILE A 209 26.05 12.19 11.22
C ILE A 209 25.70 13.68 11.39
N ALA A 210 24.62 14.15 10.78
CA ALA A 210 24.15 15.53 10.92
C ALA A 210 23.82 15.90 12.38
N ASP A 211 23.29 14.96 13.17
CA ASP A 211 23.06 15.19 14.60
C ASP A 211 24.36 15.29 15.42
N LEU A 212 25.40 14.56 15.03
CA LEU A 212 26.71 14.63 15.69
C LEU A 212 27.45 15.93 15.37
N VAL A 213 27.27 16.48 14.17
CA VAL A 213 27.89 17.74 13.73
C VAL A 213 27.19 18.96 14.35
N ASN A 214 25.90 18.85 14.66
CA ASN A 214 25.13 19.91 15.33
C ASN A 214 25.27 19.90 16.87
N LYS A 215 26.14 19.06 17.43
CA LYS A 215 26.51 19.05 18.85
C LYS A 215 27.84 19.75 19.06
#